data_AF-A0A4V1IQE1-F1
#
_entry.id   AF-A0A4V1IQE1-F1
#
_cell.length_a   1.000
_cell.length_b   1.000
_cell.length_c   1.000
_cell.angle_alpha   90.00
_cell.angle_beta   90.00
_cell.angle_gamma   90.00
#
_symmetry.space_group_name_H-M   'P 1'
#
loop_
_entity.id
_entity.type
_entity.pdbx_description
1 polymer ?
#
loop_
_entity_poly.entity_id
_entity_poly.type
_entity_poly.pdbx_seq_one_letter_code
_entity_poly.pdbx_strand_id
1 'polypeptide(L)'
;MRTTTALAALTTATSAVAQQTCTVTSTGADSASFTAALQQCATGGTVVFPAGQNFVLDKPISNLALSGVTVQMDGNVFIPYNPPVRSSAPQYIVLGGENVHWSGSGTLD
;
A
#
# COMPACT_ATOMS: atom_id res chain seq x y z
N MET A 1 -58.82 -14.98 19.13
CA MET A 1 -57.85 -13.95 18.67
C MET A 1 -56.54 -14.64 18.36
N ARG A 2 -56.12 -14.67 17.09
CA ARG A 2 -54.81 -15.23 16.67
C ARG A 2 -53.90 -14.04 16.39
N THR A 3 -52.87 -13.87 17.22
CA THR A 3 -51.87 -12.81 17.09
C THR A 3 -50.80 -13.27 16.10
N THR A 4 -50.71 -12.60 14.95
CA THR A 4 -49.67 -12.82 13.94
C THR A 4 -48.50 -11.89 14.24
N THR A 5 -47.37 -12.44 14.66
CA THR A 5 -46.13 -11.67 14.89
C THR A 5 -45.34 -11.61 13.58
N ALA A 6 -45.20 -10.40 13.02
CA ALA A 6 -44.36 -10.16 11.85
C ALA A 6 -42.88 -9.99 12.27
N LEU A 7 -41.99 -10.81 11.74
CA LEU A 7 -40.54 -10.66 11.87
C LEU A 7 -40.04 -9.67 10.81
N ALA A 8 -39.54 -8.51 11.23
CA ALA A 8 -38.83 -7.59 10.35
C ALA A 8 -37.36 -8.04 10.21
N ALA A 9 -36.96 -8.44 9.00
CA ALA A 9 -35.57 -8.74 8.68
C ALA A 9 -34.80 -7.42 8.48
N LEU A 10 -33.88 -7.13 9.39
CA LEU A 10 -32.99 -5.97 9.31
C LEU A 10 -31.83 -6.30 8.37
N THR A 11 -31.93 -5.92 7.10
CA THR A 11 -30.84 -6.02 6.13
C THR A 11 -29.81 -4.93 6.40
N THR A 12 -28.74 -5.26 7.11
CA THR A 12 -27.57 -4.39 7.22
C THR A 12 -26.88 -4.31 5.86
N ALA A 13 -27.09 -3.20 5.15
CA ALA A 13 -26.34 -2.88 3.94
C ALA A 13 -24.89 -2.57 4.32
N THR A 14 -23.99 -3.54 4.16
CA THR A 14 -22.55 -3.30 4.21
C THR A 14 -22.12 -2.62 2.91
N SER A 15 -21.87 -1.32 2.98
CA SER A 15 -21.20 -0.57 1.91
C SER A 15 -19.78 -1.11 1.77
N ALA A 16 -19.50 -1.87 0.72
CA ALA A 16 -18.11 -2.14 0.34
C ALA A 16 -17.50 -0.82 -0.12
N VAL A 17 -16.63 -0.23 0.72
CA VAL A 17 -15.82 0.92 0.31
C VAL A 17 -14.98 0.46 -0.88
N ALA A 18 -15.18 1.06 -2.05
CA ALA A 18 -14.34 0.79 -3.20
C ALA A 18 -12.88 1.10 -2.80
N GLN A 19 -12.06 0.06 -2.79
CA GLN A 19 -10.71 0.13 -2.27
C GLN A 19 -9.83 0.93 -3.24
N GLN A 20 -9.36 2.11 -2.81
CA GLN A 20 -8.60 3.01 -3.67
C GLN A 20 -7.28 2.36 -4.11
N THR A 21 -6.94 2.47 -5.40
CA THR A 21 -5.67 1.98 -5.93
C THR A 21 -4.76 3.15 -6.29
N CYS A 22 -3.52 3.13 -5.81
CA CYS A 22 -2.50 4.15 -6.05
C CYS A 22 -1.28 3.52 -6.71
N THR A 23 -1.07 3.81 -7.99
CA THR A 23 -0.01 3.18 -8.79
C THR A 23 1.30 3.96 -8.65
N VAL A 24 2.40 3.23 -8.44
CA VAL A 24 3.75 3.80 -8.49
C VAL A 24 4.19 3.93 -9.95
N THR A 25 4.75 5.09 -10.30
CA THR A 25 5.25 5.40 -11.63
C THR A 25 6.76 5.21 -11.67
N SER A 26 7.25 4.49 -12.69
CA SER A 26 8.69 4.30 -12.92
C SER A 26 9.25 5.45 -13.75
N THR A 27 10.31 6.06 -13.23
CA THR A 27 11.06 7.19 -13.76
C THR A 27 12.57 7.01 -13.62
N GLY A 28 13.02 5.96 -12.90
CA GLY A 28 14.42 5.69 -12.58
C GLY A 28 14.88 6.26 -11.23
N ALA A 29 14.02 6.99 -10.53
CA ALA A 29 14.23 7.53 -9.18
C ALA A 29 12.86 7.65 -8.48
N ASP A 30 12.34 6.51 -8.01
CA ASP A 30 10.91 6.28 -7.84
C ASP A 30 10.43 6.42 -6.39
N SER A 31 11.34 6.73 -5.47
CA SER A 31 11.01 6.85 -4.04
C SER A 31 9.93 7.91 -3.77
N ALA A 32 9.96 9.01 -4.52
CA ALA A 32 8.95 10.06 -4.42
C ALA A 32 7.57 9.60 -4.92
N SER A 33 7.53 8.86 -6.03
CA SER A 33 6.28 8.30 -6.54
C SER A 33 5.69 7.26 -5.59
N PHE A 34 6.53 6.41 -5.00
CA PHE A 34 6.08 5.44 -4.00
C PHE A 34 5.56 6.13 -2.73
N THR A 35 6.28 7.14 -2.23
CA THR A 35 5.84 7.94 -1.07
C THR A 35 4.49 8.61 -1.33
N ALA A 36 4.31 9.20 -2.51
CA ALA A 36 3.05 9.83 -2.90
C ALA A 36 1.90 8.81 -2.98
N ALA A 37 2.14 7.63 -3.55
CA ALA A 37 1.14 6.57 -3.62
C ALA A 37 0.74 6.07 -2.23
N LEU A 38 1.70 5.90 -1.31
CA LEU A 38 1.43 5.53 0.08
C LEU A 38 0.59 6.60 0.80
N GLN A 39 0.88 7.89 0.61
CA GLN A 39 0.10 8.98 1.18
C GLN A 39 -1.33 9.01 0.63
N GLN A 40 -1.46 8.82 -0.69
CA GLN A 40 -2.75 8.85 -1.37
C GLN A 40 -3.64 7.65 -0.98
N CYS A 41 -3.05 6.50 -0.65
CA CYS A 41 -3.76 5.29 -0.26
C CYS A 41 -3.65 4.96 1.24
N ALA A 42 -3.27 5.93 2.09
CA ALA A 42 -2.88 5.70 3.48
C ALA A 42 -3.97 5.03 4.36
N THR A 43 -5.23 5.07 3.95
CA THR A 43 -6.36 4.47 4.68
C THR A 43 -7.16 3.53 3.79
N GLY A 44 -6.96 2.23 3.97
CA GLY A 44 -7.73 1.17 3.32
C GLY A 44 -7.34 0.86 1.88
N GLY A 45 -6.37 1.57 1.27
CA GLY A 45 -6.07 1.44 -0.16
C GLY A 45 -5.02 0.38 -0.53
N THR A 46 -4.80 0.22 -1.83
CA THR A 46 -3.75 -0.63 -2.41
C THR A 46 -2.75 0.22 -3.17
N VAL A 47 -1.48 0.17 -2.77
CA VAL A 47 -0.37 0.74 -3.53
C VAL A 47 0.19 -0.33 -4.45
N VAL A 48 0.27 -0.07 -5.76
CA VAL A 48 0.66 -1.06 -6.76
C VAL A 48 1.97 -0.66 -7.44
N PHE A 49 2.94 -1.57 -7.45
CA PHE A 49 4.06 -1.58 -8.39
C PHE A 49 3.70 -2.52 -9.54
N PRO A 50 3.31 -2.01 -10.73
CA PRO A 50 2.81 -2.84 -11.81
C PRO A 50 3.80 -3.89 -12.32
N ALA A 51 3.28 -5.03 -12.75
CA ALA A 51 4.03 -6.09 -13.41
C ALA A 51 4.77 -5.58 -14.66
N GLY A 52 5.93 -6.18 -14.95
CA GLY A 52 6.73 -5.88 -16.13
C GLY A 52 7.52 -4.56 -16.07
N GLN A 53 7.52 -3.88 -14.92
CA GLN A 53 8.29 -2.66 -14.69
C GLN A 53 9.37 -2.85 -13.62
N ASN A 54 10.43 -2.06 -13.74
CA ASN A 54 11.52 -1.96 -12.78
C ASN A 54 11.44 -0.60 -12.09
N PHE A 55 11.60 -0.60 -10.77
CA PHE A 55 11.55 0.60 -9.94
C PHE A 55 12.85 0.73 -9.18
N VAL A 56 13.35 1.96 -9.04
CA VAL A 56 14.53 2.25 -8.24
C VAL A 56 14.12 3.11 -7.07
N LEU A 57 14.11 2.55 -5.87
CA LEU A 57 13.97 3.35 -4.66
C LEU A 57 15.35 3.97 -4.37
N ASP A 58 15.59 5.15 -4.93
CA ASP A 58 16.83 5.94 -4.82
C ASP A 58 17.05 6.56 -3.42
N LYS A 59 16.00 6.61 -2.58
CA LYS A 59 16.01 7.18 -1.23
C LYS A 59 15.23 6.28 -0.26
N PRO A 60 15.61 6.28 1.03
CA PRO A 60 14.82 5.60 2.05
C PRO A 60 13.38 6.13 2.11
N ILE A 61 12.44 5.21 2.36
CA ILE A 61 11.03 5.49 2.59
C ILE A 61 10.80 5.49 4.10
N SER A 62 10.30 6.60 4.65
CA SER A 62 10.24 6.79 6.09
C SER A 62 8.86 7.16 6.62
N ASN A 63 8.44 6.43 7.65
CA ASN A 63 7.49 6.81 8.70
C ASN A 63 6.14 7.36 8.22
N LEU A 64 5.47 6.59 7.37
CA LEU A 64 4.07 6.83 7.02
C LEU A 64 3.17 5.99 7.90
N ALA A 65 2.21 6.63 8.56
CA ALA A 65 1.17 5.93 9.32
C ALA A 65 0.09 5.45 8.36
N LEU A 66 0.03 4.14 8.15
CA LEU A 66 -0.91 3.48 7.24
C LEU A 66 -1.94 2.68 8.04
N SER A 67 -3.16 2.58 7.54
CA SER A 67 -4.19 1.74 8.15
C SER A 67 -4.91 0.92 7.09
N GLY A 68 -4.82 -0.41 7.16
CA GLY A 68 -5.50 -1.30 6.22
C GLY A 68 -4.97 -1.21 4.78
N VAL A 69 -3.69 -0.89 4.61
CA VAL A 69 -3.07 -0.70 3.29
C VAL A 69 -2.43 -1.98 2.79
N THR A 70 -2.63 -2.29 1.51
CA THR A 70 -1.87 -3.34 0.82
C THR A 70 -0.82 -2.73 -0.09
N VAL A 71 0.44 -3.12 0.04
CA VAL A 71 1.50 -2.82 -0.92
C VAL A 71 1.66 -4.04 -1.83
N GLN A 72 1.16 -3.94 -3.06
CA GLN A 72 1.21 -4.99 -4.06
C GLN A 72 2.42 -4.77 -4.98
N MET A 73 3.44 -5.61 -4.82
CA MET A 73 4.66 -5.61 -5.63
C MET A 73 4.58 -6.69 -6.72
N ASP A 74 4.08 -6.33 -7.90
CA ASP A 74 4.10 -7.22 -9.07
C ASP A 74 5.29 -6.95 -10.00
N GLY A 75 5.84 -5.73 -9.96
CA GLY A 75 7.10 -5.34 -10.60
C GLY A 75 8.32 -5.58 -9.72
N ASN A 76 9.51 -5.32 -10.27
CA ASN A 76 10.77 -5.48 -9.54
C ASN A 76 11.20 -4.15 -8.94
N VAL A 77 11.48 -4.13 -7.64
CA VAL A 77 11.91 -2.96 -6.89
C VAL A 77 13.37 -3.14 -6.47
N PHE A 78 14.22 -2.21 -6.87
CA PHE A 78 15.65 -2.22 -6.59
C PHE A 78 16.01 -1.13 -5.58
N ILE A 79 16.77 -1.52 -4.57
CA ILE A 79 17.40 -0.62 -3.61
C ILE A 79 18.89 -0.51 -3.97
N PRO A 80 19.42 0.69 -4.27
CA PRO A 80 20.83 0.86 -4.58
C PRO A 80 21.71 0.38 -3.42
N TYR A 81 22.75 -0.41 -3.71
CA TYR A 81 23.71 -0.93 -2.72
C TYR A 81 24.38 0.15 -1.84
N ASN A 82 24.52 1.37 -2.38
CA ASN A 82 25.12 2.49 -1.66
C ASN A 82 24.27 3.76 -1.87
N PRO A 83 23.12 3.86 -1.18
CA PRO A 83 22.23 4.99 -1.36
C PRO A 83 22.97 6.27 -0.91
N PRO A 84 22.86 7.39 -1.66
CA PRO A 84 23.62 8.62 -1.39
C PRO A 84 23.33 9.21 -0.01
N VAL A 85 22.16 8.90 0.54
CA VAL A 85 21.79 9.09 1.94
C VAL A 85 22.01 7.78 2.69
N ARG A 86 23.25 7.53 3.12
CA ARG A 86 23.48 6.79 4.37
C ARG A 86 23.00 7.70 5.51
N SER A 87 21.68 7.87 5.62
CA SER A 87 21.14 8.27 6.91
C SER A 87 21.62 7.22 7.91
N SER A 88 21.91 7.62 9.14
CA SER A 88 22.22 6.72 10.25
C SER A 88 21.08 5.72 10.58
N ALA A 89 20.06 5.60 9.71
CA ALA A 89 18.94 4.71 9.84
C ALA A 89 19.29 3.33 9.25
N PRO A 90 19.21 2.25 10.04
CA PRO A 90 19.49 0.88 9.57
C PRO A 90 18.42 0.32 8.62
N GLN A 91 17.34 1.07 8.34
CA GLN A 91 16.16 0.61 7.62
C GLN A 91 15.93 1.45 6.36
N TYR A 92 15.71 0.79 5.23
CA TYR A 92 15.47 1.47 3.95
C TYR A 92 13.99 1.78 3.70
N ILE A 93 13.10 0.90 4.15
CA ILE A 93 11.65 1.10 4.09
C ILE A 93 11.11 0.94 5.51
N VAL A 94 10.51 2.01 6.04
CA VAL A 94 9.83 2.03 7.33
C VAL A 94 8.39 2.45 7.10
N LEU A 95 7.48 1.48 7.16
CA LEU A 95 6.03 1.71 7.15
C LEU A 95 5.50 1.49 8.57
N GLY A 96 4.72 2.44 9.07
CA GLY A 96 4.08 2.35 10.38
C GLY A 96 2.57 2.16 10.28
N GLY A 97 1.94 1.97 11.44
CA GLY A 97 0.49 1.84 11.56
C GLY A 97 0.00 0.39 11.66
N GLU A 98 -1.23 0.13 11.22
CA GLU A 98 -1.97 -1.10 11.50
C GLU A 98 -2.47 -1.78 10.21
N ASN A 99 -2.46 -3.11 10.19
CA ASN A 99 -2.98 -3.90 9.06
C ASN A 99 -2.35 -3.52 7.71
N VAL A 100 -1.01 -3.38 7.70
CA VAL A 100 -0.24 -3.17 6.47
C VAL A 100 0.18 -4.53 5.93
N HIS A 101 -0.24 -4.82 4.69
CA HIS A 101 0.03 -6.10 4.03
C HIS A 101 0.94 -5.89 2.83
N TRP A 102 1.78 -6.88 2.56
CA TRP A 102 2.59 -6.95 1.34
C TRP A 102 2.13 -8.16 0.53
N SER A 103 2.00 -7.99 -0.78
CA SER A 103 1.58 -9.02 -1.72
C SER A 103 2.28 -8.85 -3.07
N GLY A 104 2.00 -9.74 -4.00
CA GLY A 104 2.47 -9.67 -5.39
C GLY A 104 3.54 -10.70 -5.73
N SER A 105 3.85 -10.81 -7.02
CA SER A 105 4.78 -11.80 -7.58
C SER A 105 6.16 -11.26 -7.94
N GLY A 106 6.38 -9.96 -7.73
CA GLY A 106 7.63 -9.27 -8.05
C GLY A 106 8.74 -9.50 -7.03
N THR A 107 9.82 -8.76 -7.18
CA THR A 107 10.98 -8.83 -6.28
C THR A 107 11.21 -7.51 -5.56
N LEU A 108 11.73 -7.60 -4.34
CA LEU A 108 12.39 -6.52 -3.64
C LEU A 108 13.85 -6.94 -3.46
N ASP A 109 14.76 -6.23 -4.14
CA ASP A 109 16.20 -6.54 -4.23
C ASP A 109 17.03 -5.41 -3.61
#